data_AF-A0A7W2I541-F1
#
_entry.id   AF-A0A7W2I541-F1
#
_cell.length_a   1.000
_cell.length_b   1.000
_cell.length_c   1.000
_cell.angle_alpha   90.00
_cell.angle_beta   90.00
_cell.angle_gamma   90.00
#
_symmetry.space_group_name_H-M   'P 1'
#
loop_
_entity.id
_entity.type
_entity.pdbx_description
1 polymer ?
#
loop_
_entity_poly.entity_id
_entity_poly.type
_entity_poly.pdbx_seq_one_letter_code
_entity_poly.pdbx_strand_id
1 'polypeptide(L)'
;MLDPSSKSGCASPQAAWWHWQQQHDPAAGSSPVWDASWRRQVLFQGGADQSSAQVVTFIAQGADSGWTVTTWRWDMPDRAATRRWEQKRWDELRQALQRSADADRTVAPRSLLGLGYRNLRNRPAERLENGLVWQANNQCMRLSVADMSRESDIPLPYVREDSRLEQRAAIQVQLARSDPSQTWPAVFHLMLPILPHQRSATYAAVSRKDTQLIGHVWLPAKNEEPQQLRIETAVAAKPGSPGEAQRVSELDRELAALAALWVADHER
;
A
#
# COMPACT_ATOMS: atom_id res chain seq x y z
N MET A 1 -0.42 -19.44 -3.86
CA MET A 1 0.74 -20.17 -3.33
C MET A 1 1.79 -19.13 -2.95
N LEU A 2 1.89 -18.80 -1.66
CA LEU A 2 2.92 -17.90 -1.10
C LEU A 2 3.89 -18.78 -0.32
N ASP A 3 4.97 -19.22 -0.98
CA ASP A 3 6.26 -19.52 -0.32
C ASP A 3 7.33 -19.71 -1.39
N PRO A 4 8.54 -19.14 -1.22
CA PRO A 4 9.66 -20.07 -1.22
C PRO A 4 10.80 -19.61 -0.28
N SER A 5 10.94 -20.27 0.86
CA SER A 5 12.18 -20.37 1.64
C SER A 5 12.69 -19.05 2.28
N SER A 6 12.12 -18.76 3.44
CA SER A 6 12.74 -18.11 4.60
C SER A 6 13.65 -16.89 4.36
N LYS A 7 13.05 -15.69 4.34
CA LYS A 7 13.62 -14.50 5.00
C LYS A 7 12.47 -13.75 5.67
N SER A 8 12.62 -13.45 6.96
CA SER A 8 11.59 -12.97 7.88
C SER A 8 10.93 -11.67 7.42
N GLY A 9 9.78 -11.76 6.74
CA GLY A 9 8.96 -10.59 6.41
C GLY A 9 8.07 -10.82 5.19
N CYS A 10 6.95 -10.12 5.14
CA CYS A 10 6.02 -10.15 4.01
C CYS A 10 6.47 -9.28 2.83
N ALA A 11 7.34 -8.31 3.12
CA ALA A 11 8.01 -7.47 2.16
C ALA A 11 9.48 -7.90 2.07
N SER A 12 10.09 -7.68 0.91
CA SER A 12 11.48 -8.01 0.67
C SER A 12 12.44 -7.24 1.60
N PRO A 13 13.66 -7.75 1.87
CA PRO A 13 14.68 -7.03 2.64
C PRO A 13 15.00 -5.64 2.06
N GLN A 14 14.88 -5.47 0.74
CA GLN A 14 15.06 -4.23 0.00
C GLN A 14 13.98 -3.23 0.37
N ALA A 15 12.72 -3.67 0.43
CA ALA A 15 11.60 -2.85 0.89
C ALA A 15 11.77 -2.41 2.35
N ALA A 16 12.23 -3.30 3.23
CA ALA A 16 12.51 -2.96 4.63
C ALA A 16 13.66 -1.93 4.74
N TRP A 17 14.76 -2.15 4.00
CA TRP A 17 15.90 -1.24 3.97
C TRP A 17 15.53 0.13 3.38
N TRP A 18 14.79 0.15 2.27
CA TRP A 18 14.31 1.37 1.61
C TRP A 18 13.46 2.21 2.55
N HIS A 19 12.51 1.57 3.24
CA HIS A 19 11.69 2.21 4.23
C HIS A 19 12.49 2.78 5.40
N TRP A 20 13.43 2.00 5.95
CA TRP A 20 14.34 2.46 7.00
C TRP A 20 15.15 3.68 6.56
N GLN A 21 15.69 3.69 5.33
CA GLN A 21 16.48 4.80 4.80
C GLN A 21 15.64 6.08 4.67
N GLN A 22 14.38 5.97 4.25
CA GLN A 22 13.47 7.12 4.14
C GLN A 22 13.06 7.71 5.50
N GLN A 23 12.95 6.89 6.55
CA GLN A 23 12.67 7.39 7.90
C GLN A 23 13.81 8.27 8.44
N HIS A 24 15.05 8.03 8.00
CA HIS A 24 16.21 8.80 8.43
C HIS A 24 16.37 10.13 7.67
N ASP A 25 15.71 10.28 6.52
CA ASP A 25 15.63 11.55 5.80
C ASP A 25 14.34 11.63 4.94
N PRO A 26 13.24 12.15 5.50
CA PRO A 26 11.95 12.22 4.82
C PRO A 26 11.89 13.29 3.71
N ALA A 27 12.94 14.10 3.52
CA ALA A 27 12.97 15.16 2.50
C ALA A 27 13.30 14.65 1.08
N ALA A 28 13.64 13.36 0.93
CA ALA A 28 13.85 12.75 -0.38
C ALA A 28 12.51 12.59 -1.10
N GLY A 29 12.29 13.34 -2.19
CA GLY A 29 11.10 13.24 -3.08
C GLY A 29 10.98 11.94 -3.87
N SER A 30 11.37 10.80 -3.29
CA SER A 30 11.29 9.44 -3.84
C SER A 30 9.97 8.76 -3.49
N SER A 31 9.53 7.78 -4.29
CA SER A 31 8.36 6.95 -3.95
C SER A 31 8.47 6.36 -2.53
N PRO A 32 7.41 6.44 -1.71
CA PRO A 32 7.42 6.01 -0.30
C PRO A 32 7.54 4.49 -0.13
N VAL A 33 7.42 3.72 -1.22
CA VAL A 33 7.35 2.26 -1.20
C VAL A 33 8.27 1.70 -2.27
N TRP A 34 8.98 0.62 -1.92
CA TRP A 34 9.83 -0.14 -2.84
C TRP A 34 8.99 -0.83 -3.92
N ASP A 35 9.35 -0.70 -5.20
CA ASP A 35 8.76 -1.48 -6.28
C ASP A 35 9.57 -2.76 -6.52
N ALA A 36 8.93 -3.92 -6.43
CA ALA A 36 9.58 -5.23 -6.61
C ALA A 36 10.21 -5.43 -8.00
N SER A 37 9.82 -4.63 -8.99
CA SER A 37 10.43 -4.64 -10.33
C SER A 37 11.75 -3.87 -10.41
N TRP A 38 12.07 -3.03 -9.42
CA TRP A 38 13.33 -2.31 -9.38
C TRP A 38 14.48 -3.28 -9.21
N ARG A 39 15.52 -3.04 -9.99
CA ARG A 39 16.86 -3.60 -9.86
C ARG A 39 17.84 -2.56 -9.33
N ARG A 40 17.55 -1.28 -9.52
CA ARG A 40 18.41 -0.16 -9.14
C ARG A 40 17.56 1.04 -8.72
N GLN A 41 17.91 1.65 -7.59
CA GLN A 41 17.30 2.91 -7.15
C GLN A 41 18.31 3.81 -6.45
N VAL A 42 17.97 5.10 -6.42
CA VAL A 42 18.80 6.14 -5.83
C VAL A 42 17.97 7.02 -4.90
N LEU A 43 18.57 7.42 -3.79
CA LEU A 43 18.04 8.41 -2.85
C LEU A 43 19.01 9.58 -2.76
N PHE A 44 18.46 10.79 -2.89
CA PHE A 44 19.21 12.04 -2.71
C PHE A 44 18.76 12.69 -1.41
N GLN A 45 19.72 12.98 -0.55
CA GLN A 45 19.55 13.48 0.81
C GLN A 45 20.36 14.78 0.97
N GLY A 46 19.82 15.73 1.74
CA GLY A 46 20.41 17.07 1.91
C GLY A 46 19.49 18.21 1.46
N GLY A 47 19.47 19.29 2.24
CA GLY A 47 18.54 20.41 2.07
C GLY A 47 18.97 21.45 1.04
N ALA A 48 18.05 22.35 0.71
CA ALA A 48 18.32 23.55 -0.09
C ALA A 48 19.31 24.53 0.59
N ASP A 49 19.62 24.28 1.86
CA ASP A 49 20.57 25.07 2.65
C ASP A 49 22.01 24.62 2.39
N GLN A 50 22.83 25.56 1.91
CA GLN A 50 24.20 25.34 1.43
C GLN A 50 25.18 24.88 2.51
N SER A 51 24.77 24.78 3.78
CA SER A 51 25.61 24.36 4.90
C SER A 51 25.46 22.88 5.28
N SER A 52 24.50 22.16 4.71
CA SER A 52 24.23 20.76 5.06
C SER A 52 25.04 19.78 4.19
N ALA A 53 25.53 18.70 4.81
CA ALA A 53 26.17 17.61 4.10
C ALA A 53 25.19 16.99 3.09
N GLN A 54 25.64 16.81 1.85
CA GLN A 54 24.85 16.15 0.81
C GLN A 54 25.16 14.66 0.81
N VAL A 55 24.14 13.82 0.70
CA VAL A 55 24.28 12.37 0.71
C VAL A 55 23.54 11.80 -0.51
N VAL A 56 24.18 10.84 -1.18
CA VAL A 56 23.54 10.06 -2.24
C VAL A 56 23.70 8.60 -1.91
N THR A 57 22.59 7.87 -1.87
CA THR A 57 22.58 6.44 -1.62
C THR A 57 22.06 5.72 -2.85
N PHE A 58 22.80 4.74 -3.34
CA PHE A 58 22.43 3.92 -4.49
C PHE A 58 22.32 2.46 -4.06
N ILE A 59 21.18 1.85 -4.33
CA ILE A 59 20.94 0.42 -4.14
C ILE A 59 20.83 -0.25 -5.50
N ALA A 60 21.55 -1.35 -5.69
CA ALA A 60 21.62 -2.05 -6.98
C ALA A 60 21.76 -3.56 -6.83
N GLN A 61 21.10 -4.27 -7.75
CA GLN A 61 21.28 -5.69 -7.95
C GLN A 61 22.48 -5.96 -8.86
N GLY A 62 23.42 -6.76 -8.38
CA GLY A 62 24.58 -7.25 -9.11
C GLY A 62 24.22 -8.37 -10.10
N ALA A 63 25.20 -8.78 -10.91
CA ALA A 63 25.04 -9.85 -11.89
C ALA A 63 24.77 -11.23 -11.25
N ASP A 64 25.21 -11.42 -10.00
CA ASP A 64 24.98 -12.60 -9.17
C ASP A 64 23.61 -12.57 -8.45
N SER A 65 22.74 -11.60 -8.77
CA SER A 65 21.48 -11.31 -8.07
C SER A 65 21.63 -10.82 -6.63
N GLY A 66 22.86 -10.60 -6.15
CA GLY A 66 23.15 -9.98 -4.86
C GLY A 66 22.80 -8.50 -4.86
N TRP A 67 22.44 -7.97 -3.70
CA TRP A 67 22.11 -6.55 -3.54
C TRP A 67 23.26 -5.82 -2.85
N THR A 68 23.66 -4.69 -3.42
CA THR A 68 24.68 -3.81 -2.84
C THR A 68 24.10 -2.42 -2.62
N VAL A 69 24.57 -1.78 -1.56
CA VAL A 69 24.23 -0.39 -1.23
C VAL A 69 25.53 0.40 -1.17
N THR A 70 25.60 1.49 -1.92
CA THR A 70 26.73 2.41 -1.88
C THR A 70 26.23 3.79 -1.48
N THR A 71 26.87 4.37 -0.48
CA THR A 71 26.54 5.72 0.01
C THR A 71 27.74 6.62 -0.20
N TRP A 72 27.52 7.73 -0.89
CA TRP A 72 28.49 8.82 -0.98
C TRP A 72 28.01 9.96 -0.11
N ARG A 73 28.94 10.61 0.58
CA ARG A 73 28.71 11.82 1.35
C ARG A 73 29.66 12.89 0.85
N TRP A 74 29.14 14.10 0.70
CA TRP A 74 29.92 15.28 0.38
C TRP A 74 29.67 16.38 1.40
N ASP A 75 30.74 16.79 2.05
CA ASP A 75 30.79 17.90 3.00
C ASP A 75 31.30 19.13 2.27
N MET A 76 30.54 20.23 2.31
CA MET A 76 30.85 21.40 1.50
C MET A 76 32.14 22.09 2.01
N PRO A 77 33.16 22.31 1.15
CA PRO A 77 34.38 22.98 1.58
C PRO A 77 34.18 24.47 1.86
N ASP A 78 34.95 25.01 2.82
CA ASP A 78 34.96 26.45 3.14
C ASP A 78 35.53 27.29 1.98
N ARG A 79 36.53 26.76 1.25
CA ARG A 79 37.21 27.48 0.17
C ARG A 79 36.36 27.48 -1.10
N ALA A 80 35.97 28.66 -1.56
CA ALA A 80 35.06 28.84 -2.70
C ALA A 80 35.54 28.18 -4.02
N ALA A 81 36.85 28.22 -4.32
CA ALA A 81 37.40 27.61 -5.53
C ALA A 81 37.28 26.07 -5.50
N THR A 82 37.65 25.46 -4.37
CA THR A 82 37.52 24.00 -4.14
C THR A 82 36.05 23.59 -4.18
N ARG A 83 35.17 24.35 -3.52
CA ARG A 83 33.72 24.12 -3.51
C ARG A 83 33.12 24.02 -4.91
N ARG A 84 33.45 24.95 -5.82
CA ARG A 84 32.92 24.93 -7.20
C ARG A 84 33.35 23.68 -7.97
N TRP A 85 34.60 23.28 -7.82
CA TRP A 85 35.12 22.09 -8.49
C TRP A 85 34.49 20.80 -7.93
N GLU A 86 34.37 20.67 -6.61
CA GLU A 86 33.74 19.50 -5.98
C GLU A 86 32.24 19.42 -6.27
N GLN A 87 31.52 20.55 -6.21
CA GLN A 87 30.10 20.62 -6.57
C GLN A 87 29.87 20.09 -7.98
N LYS A 88 30.70 20.50 -8.96
CA LYS A 88 30.56 20.02 -10.34
C LYS A 88 30.67 18.50 -10.42
N ARG A 89 31.65 17.90 -9.75
CA ARG A 89 31.84 16.43 -9.73
C ARG A 89 30.71 15.73 -9.00
N TRP A 90 30.19 16.34 -7.94
CA TRP A 90 29.05 15.84 -7.21
C TRP A 90 27.79 15.84 -8.07
N ASP A 91 27.54 16.92 -8.82
CA ASP A 91 26.42 17.02 -9.76
C ASP A 91 26.54 16.00 -10.90
N GLU A 92 27.76 15.78 -11.42
CA GLU A 92 28.03 14.73 -12.41
C GLU A 92 27.70 13.33 -11.87
N LEU A 93 28.10 13.02 -10.63
CA LEU A 93 27.75 11.77 -9.95
C LEU A 93 26.24 11.63 -9.80
N ARG A 94 25.56 12.68 -9.30
CA ARG A 94 24.09 12.67 -9.12
C ARG A 94 23.38 12.40 -10.43
N GLN A 95 23.78 13.08 -11.51
CA GLN A 95 23.20 12.89 -12.85
C GLN A 95 23.47 11.49 -13.42
N ALA A 96 24.64 10.91 -13.17
CA ALA A 96 24.96 9.56 -13.59
C ALA A 96 24.10 8.50 -12.86
N LEU A 97 23.93 8.66 -11.54
CA LEU A 97 23.12 7.77 -10.73
C LEU A 97 21.63 7.90 -11.06
N GLN A 98 21.11 9.12 -11.23
CA GLN A 98 19.73 9.35 -11.63
C GLN A 98 19.38 8.68 -12.96
N ARG A 99 20.30 8.71 -13.94
CA ARG A 99 20.13 8.02 -15.24
C ARG A 99 20.22 6.49 -15.14
N SER A 100 20.82 5.98 -14.07
CA SER A 100 21.02 4.55 -13.86
C SER A 100 19.92 3.90 -13.02
N ALA A 101 19.16 4.71 -12.27
CA ALA A 101 18.02 4.26 -11.49
C ALA A 101 16.86 3.85 -12.40
N ASP A 102 16.11 2.85 -11.98
CA ASP A 102 14.91 2.44 -12.70
C ASP A 102 13.83 3.51 -12.57
N ALA A 103 12.95 3.59 -13.57
CA ALA A 103 11.88 4.57 -13.57
C ALA A 103 10.95 4.37 -12.35
N ASP A 104 10.65 5.46 -11.65
CA ASP A 104 9.64 5.45 -10.62
C ASP A 104 8.24 5.47 -11.28
N ARG A 105 7.37 4.58 -10.83
CA ARG A 105 5.98 4.53 -11.27
C ARG A 105 5.18 5.41 -10.34
N THR A 106 5.06 6.70 -10.68
CA THR A 106 4.25 7.64 -9.92
C THR A 106 2.83 7.14 -9.74
N VAL A 107 2.37 7.01 -8.50
CA VAL A 107 0.99 6.67 -8.17
C VAL A 107 0.26 7.95 -7.81
N ALA A 108 -0.84 8.24 -8.50
CA ALA A 108 -1.65 9.40 -8.18
C ALA A 108 -2.19 9.29 -6.74
N PRO A 109 -2.06 10.32 -5.88
CA PRO A 109 -2.47 10.24 -4.47
C PRO A 109 -3.94 9.84 -4.27
N ARG A 110 -4.83 10.21 -5.21
CA ARG A 110 -6.26 9.89 -5.18
C ARG A 110 -6.64 8.60 -5.92
N SER A 111 -5.69 7.88 -6.50
CA SER A 111 -5.96 6.55 -7.06
C SER A 111 -6.21 5.53 -5.95
N LEU A 112 -6.81 4.39 -6.26
CA LEU A 112 -7.01 3.29 -5.30
C LEU A 112 -5.71 2.75 -4.70
N LEU A 113 -4.63 2.69 -5.48
CA LEU A 113 -3.31 2.35 -4.93
C LEU A 113 -2.74 3.49 -4.07
N GLY A 114 -3.02 4.75 -4.41
CA GLY A 114 -2.70 5.91 -3.57
C GLY A 114 -3.41 5.87 -2.22
N LEU A 115 -4.68 5.44 -2.20
CA LEU A 115 -5.43 5.14 -0.98
C LEU A 115 -4.71 4.08 -0.14
N GLY A 116 -4.27 3.00 -0.78
CA GLY A 116 -3.44 1.95 -0.18
C GLY A 116 -2.16 2.48 0.45
N TYR A 117 -1.40 3.32 -0.25
CA TYR A 117 -0.18 3.93 0.27
C TYR A 117 -0.41 4.76 1.52
N ARG A 118 -1.48 5.55 1.57
CA ARG A 118 -1.82 6.31 2.78
C ARG A 118 -2.24 5.39 3.93
N ASN A 119 -2.93 4.29 3.63
CA ASN A 119 -3.29 3.30 4.65
C ASN A 119 -2.07 2.59 5.26
N LEU A 120 -0.92 2.58 4.59
CA LEU A 120 0.29 2.00 5.17
C LEU A 120 0.75 2.72 6.43
N ARG A 121 0.44 4.01 6.63
CA ARG A 121 0.81 4.78 7.84
C ARG A 121 2.29 4.62 8.23
N ASN A 122 3.18 4.81 7.26
CA ASN A 122 4.63 4.61 7.41
C ASN A 122 5.03 3.17 7.81
N ARG A 123 4.29 2.15 7.40
CA ARG A 123 4.73 0.75 7.48
C ARG A 123 5.62 0.41 6.27
N PRO A 124 6.65 -0.44 6.45
CA PRO A 124 7.38 -0.99 5.32
C PRO A 124 6.43 -1.81 4.45
N ALA A 125 6.48 -1.54 3.16
CA ALA A 125 5.67 -2.21 2.17
C ALA A 125 6.44 -2.37 0.87
N GLU A 126 5.92 -3.21 0.00
CA GLU A 126 6.45 -3.46 -1.32
C GLU A 126 5.30 -3.40 -2.34
N ARG A 127 5.53 -2.68 -3.43
CA ARG A 127 4.63 -2.63 -4.55
C ARG A 127 4.92 -3.81 -5.46
N LEU A 128 3.85 -4.51 -5.81
CA LEU A 128 3.81 -5.52 -6.86
C LEU A 128 3.08 -4.95 -8.08
N GLU A 129 3.09 -5.69 -9.19
CA GLU A 129 2.47 -5.26 -10.45
C GLU A 129 1.02 -4.76 -10.27
N ASN A 130 0.22 -5.51 -9.52
CA ASN A 130 -1.22 -5.25 -9.31
C ASN A 130 -1.60 -5.02 -7.85
N GLY A 131 -0.68 -4.52 -7.01
CA GLY A 131 -0.99 -4.38 -5.60
C GLY A 131 0.15 -3.95 -4.70
N LEU A 132 -0.15 -3.95 -3.40
CA LEU A 132 0.81 -3.67 -2.33
C LEU A 132 0.86 -4.86 -1.37
N VAL A 133 2.04 -5.19 -0.88
CA VAL A 133 2.22 -6.16 0.20
C VAL A 133 2.91 -5.51 1.38
N TRP A 134 2.42 -5.81 2.58
CA TRP A 134 3.01 -5.35 3.83
C TRP A 134 2.76 -6.36 4.94
N GLN A 135 3.37 -6.12 6.10
CA GLN A 135 3.12 -6.90 7.30
C GLN A 135 2.25 -6.12 8.29
N ALA A 136 1.20 -6.75 8.80
CA ALA A 136 0.36 -6.25 9.90
C ALA A 136 0.15 -7.38 10.92
N ASN A 137 0.41 -7.13 12.20
CA ASN A 137 0.24 -8.12 13.30
C ASN A 137 0.84 -9.52 12.97
N ASN A 138 2.06 -9.53 12.45
CA ASN A 138 2.77 -10.74 11.99
C ASN A 138 2.05 -11.54 10.89
N GLN A 139 1.24 -10.87 10.08
CA GLN A 139 0.62 -11.43 8.89
C GLN A 139 0.99 -10.66 7.65
N CYS A 140 1.08 -11.39 6.55
CA CYS A 140 1.20 -10.80 5.23
C CYS A 140 -0.17 -10.39 4.74
N MET A 141 -0.27 -9.11 4.42
CA MET A 141 -1.43 -8.50 3.80
C MET A 141 -1.07 -8.15 2.37
N ARG A 142 -1.99 -8.42 1.46
CA ARG A 142 -1.88 -8.01 0.06
C ARG A 142 -3.10 -7.19 -0.32
N LEU A 143 -2.91 -5.93 -0.66
CA LEU A 143 -3.93 -5.08 -1.25
C LEU A 143 -3.91 -5.25 -2.77
N SER A 144 -5.08 -5.42 -3.37
CA SER A 144 -5.27 -5.40 -4.82
C SER A 144 -6.51 -4.58 -5.18
N VAL A 145 -6.48 -4.00 -6.38
CA VAL A 145 -7.68 -3.40 -6.99
C VAL A 145 -8.48 -4.53 -7.63
N ALA A 146 -9.75 -4.64 -7.27
CA ALA A 146 -10.60 -5.68 -7.81
C ALA A 146 -11.16 -5.28 -9.19
N ASP A 147 -11.27 -6.25 -10.09
CA ASP A 147 -11.94 -6.07 -11.37
C ASP A 147 -13.46 -6.17 -11.16
N MET A 148 -14.12 -5.02 -11.09
CA MET A 148 -15.56 -4.92 -10.88
C MET A 148 -16.38 -5.38 -12.09
N SER A 149 -15.78 -5.59 -13.27
CA SER A 149 -16.51 -6.10 -14.44
C SER A 149 -17.13 -7.49 -14.24
N ARG A 150 -16.68 -8.23 -13.21
CA ARG A 150 -17.16 -9.56 -12.85
C ARG A 150 -18.14 -9.59 -11.67
N GLU A 151 -18.20 -8.53 -10.87
CA GLU A 151 -19.17 -8.40 -9.78
C GLU A 151 -20.41 -7.70 -10.35
N SER A 152 -21.40 -8.52 -10.75
CA SER A 152 -22.73 -8.12 -11.20
C SER A 152 -23.25 -6.88 -10.47
N ASP A 153 -23.70 -5.83 -11.19
CA ASP A 153 -24.29 -4.57 -10.72
C ASP A 153 -24.86 -4.65 -9.28
N ILE A 154 -23.97 -4.57 -8.28
CA ILE A 154 -24.39 -4.56 -6.89
C ILE A 154 -24.91 -3.14 -6.66
N PRO A 155 -26.21 -2.94 -6.41
CA PRO A 155 -26.73 -1.60 -6.19
C PRO A 155 -26.20 -1.15 -4.83
N LEU A 156 -25.12 -0.36 -4.85
CA LEU A 156 -24.46 0.19 -3.66
C LEU A 156 -24.95 1.63 -3.45
N PRO A 157 -25.83 1.88 -2.47
CA PRO A 157 -26.23 3.24 -2.14
C PRO A 157 -24.99 4.04 -1.72
N TYR A 158 -24.83 5.23 -2.29
CA TYR A 158 -23.80 6.17 -1.86
C TYR A 158 -24.11 6.77 -0.49
N VAL A 159 -25.39 7.05 -0.19
CA VAL A 159 -25.80 7.69 1.06
C VAL A 159 -26.14 6.64 2.11
N ARG A 160 -25.64 6.83 3.32
CA ARG A 160 -25.83 5.92 4.45
C ARG A 160 -27.30 5.73 4.80
N GLU A 161 -28.07 6.81 4.79
CA GLU A 161 -29.50 6.81 5.11
C GLU A 161 -30.32 5.96 4.11
N ASP A 162 -29.82 5.76 2.90
CA ASP A 162 -30.45 4.91 1.88
C ASP A 162 -30.04 3.43 2.03
N SER A 163 -29.06 3.11 2.88
CA SER A 163 -28.59 1.75 3.12
C SER A 163 -29.53 0.97 4.05
N ARG A 164 -30.55 0.35 3.44
CA ARG A 164 -31.53 -0.49 4.15
C ARG A 164 -30.96 -1.85 4.52
N LEU A 165 -31.42 -2.40 5.65
CA LEU A 165 -31.00 -3.72 6.12
C LEU A 165 -31.33 -4.83 5.11
N GLU A 166 -32.50 -4.75 4.48
CA GLU A 166 -32.97 -5.73 3.51
C GLU A 166 -32.09 -5.74 2.25
N GLN A 167 -31.65 -4.56 1.80
CA GLN A 167 -30.74 -4.43 0.66
C GLN A 167 -29.39 -5.05 0.98
N ARG A 168 -28.84 -4.80 2.18
CA ARG A 168 -27.58 -5.43 2.62
C ARG A 168 -27.68 -6.95 2.70
N ALA A 169 -28.79 -7.47 3.22
CA ALA A 169 -29.05 -8.90 3.25
C ALA A 169 -29.17 -9.50 1.84
N ALA A 170 -29.84 -8.82 0.91
CA ALA A 170 -29.93 -9.25 -0.48
C ALA A 170 -28.56 -9.29 -1.17
N ILE A 171 -27.72 -8.27 -0.95
CA ILE A 171 -26.34 -8.22 -1.46
C ILE A 171 -25.51 -9.37 -0.89
N GLN A 172 -25.61 -9.65 0.42
CA GLN A 172 -24.92 -10.79 1.03
C GLN A 172 -25.32 -12.12 0.36
N VAL A 173 -26.62 -12.31 0.08
CA VAL A 173 -27.09 -13.52 -0.62
C VAL A 173 -26.55 -13.59 -2.04
N GLN A 174 -26.51 -12.47 -2.76
CA GLN A 174 -25.95 -12.38 -4.11
C GLN A 174 -24.45 -12.74 -4.12
N LEU A 175 -23.67 -12.18 -3.19
CA LEU A 175 -22.24 -12.50 -3.02
C LEU A 175 -22.02 -13.99 -2.74
N ALA A 176 -22.78 -14.56 -1.79
CA ALA A 176 -22.69 -16.00 -1.47
C ALA A 176 -23.08 -16.91 -2.64
N ARG A 177 -23.96 -16.46 -3.54
CA ARG A 177 -24.34 -17.20 -4.76
C ARG A 177 -23.30 -17.09 -5.87
N SER A 178 -22.59 -15.98 -5.97
CA SER A 178 -21.58 -15.76 -7.03
C SER A 178 -20.36 -16.68 -6.90
N ASP A 179 -19.96 -17.03 -5.68
CA ASP A 179 -18.91 -18.03 -5.42
C ASP A 179 -19.31 -18.94 -4.25
N PRO A 180 -19.99 -20.06 -4.52
CA PRO A 180 -20.41 -21.02 -3.49
C PRO A 180 -19.24 -21.70 -2.75
N SER A 181 -18.02 -21.59 -3.27
CA SER A 181 -16.82 -22.12 -2.59
C SER A 181 -16.34 -21.23 -1.45
N GLN A 182 -16.85 -20.00 -1.35
CA GLN A 182 -16.50 -19.07 -0.30
C GLN A 182 -17.46 -19.13 0.89
N THR A 183 -16.90 -19.06 2.10
CA THR A 183 -17.67 -18.79 3.31
C THR A 183 -17.48 -17.34 3.74
N TRP A 184 -18.40 -16.80 4.53
CA TRP A 184 -18.43 -15.37 4.87
C TRP A 184 -18.35 -15.18 6.39
N PRO A 185 -17.17 -15.31 7.00
CA PRO A 185 -17.00 -15.13 8.45
C PRO A 185 -17.34 -13.71 8.93
N ALA A 186 -17.25 -12.70 8.06
CA ALA A 186 -17.91 -11.41 8.26
C ALA A 186 -18.80 -11.09 7.06
N VAL A 187 -20.09 -10.98 7.31
CA VAL A 187 -21.10 -10.68 6.28
C VAL A 187 -20.98 -9.23 5.80
N PHE A 188 -21.55 -8.97 4.62
CA PHE A 188 -21.70 -7.66 4.03
C PHE A 188 -22.38 -6.69 5.00
N HIS A 189 -21.65 -5.65 5.37
CA HIS A 189 -22.10 -4.67 6.33
C HIS A 189 -21.67 -3.26 5.92
N LEU A 190 -22.42 -2.28 6.43
CA LEU A 190 -22.13 -0.87 6.28
C LEU A 190 -21.01 -0.49 7.26
N MET A 191 -19.95 0.11 6.75
CA MET A 191 -18.89 0.72 7.53
C MET A 191 -19.36 2.09 8.02
N LEU A 192 -19.26 2.33 9.33
CA LEU A 192 -19.67 3.59 9.92
C LEU A 192 -18.57 4.64 9.74
N PRO A 193 -18.91 5.86 9.28
CA PRO A 193 -17.94 6.93 9.17
C PRO A 193 -17.43 7.37 10.55
N ILE A 194 -16.23 7.93 10.57
CA ILE A 194 -15.59 8.39 11.81
C ILE A 194 -16.22 9.70 12.29
N LEU A 195 -16.66 10.56 11.37
CA LEU A 195 -17.19 11.89 11.69
C LEU A 195 -18.72 11.95 11.53
N PRO A 196 -19.47 12.62 12.42
CA PRO A 196 -20.95 12.64 12.36
C PRO A 196 -21.55 13.29 11.11
N HIS A 197 -20.81 14.18 10.43
CA HIS A 197 -21.27 14.89 9.25
C HIS A 197 -21.03 14.12 7.93
N GLN A 198 -20.26 13.04 7.99
CA GLN A 198 -20.00 12.15 6.85
C GLN A 198 -21.25 11.29 6.58
N ARG A 199 -21.75 11.35 5.36
CA ARG A 199 -22.98 10.67 4.91
C ARG A 199 -22.71 9.53 3.94
N SER A 200 -21.48 9.39 3.47
CA SER A 200 -21.10 8.38 2.50
C SER A 200 -21.13 7.00 3.15
N ALA A 201 -21.72 6.06 2.42
CA ALA A 201 -21.75 4.68 2.78
C ALA A 201 -20.53 4.00 2.17
N THR A 202 -19.77 3.31 2.99
CA THR A 202 -18.77 2.34 2.52
C THR A 202 -19.18 0.98 3.03
N TYR A 203 -18.86 -0.07 2.30
CA TYR A 203 -19.32 -1.41 2.64
C TYR A 203 -18.14 -2.35 2.73
N ALA A 204 -18.24 -3.33 3.62
CA ALA A 204 -17.20 -4.33 3.77
C ALA A 204 -17.78 -5.72 4.02
N ALA A 205 -16.99 -6.72 3.68
CA ALA A 205 -17.25 -8.12 3.99
C ALA A 205 -15.91 -8.85 4.05
N VAL A 206 -15.86 -9.95 4.80
CA VAL A 206 -14.72 -10.85 4.78
C VAL A 206 -15.19 -12.22 4.35
N SER A 207 -14.67 -12.69 3.22
CA SER A 207 -14.84 -14.04 2.77
C SER A 207 -13.63 -14.89 3.10
N ARG A 208 -13.83 -16.20 3.07
CA ARG A 208 -12.80 -17.21 3.20
C ARG A 208 -12.86 -18.14 2.01
N LYS A 209 -11.69 -18.41 1.44
CA LYS A 209 -11.46 -19.46 0.45
C LYS A 209 -10.27 -20.29 0.89
N ASP A 210 -10.50 -21.56 1.20
CA ASP A 210 -9.48 -22.47 1.72
C ASP A 210 -8.71 -21.92 2.94
N THR A 211 -7.44 -21.58 2.77
CA THR A 211 -6.54 -21.03 3.79
C THR A 211 -6.30 -19.54 3.61
N GLN A 212 -7.21 -18.84 2.93
CA GLN A 212 -7.10 -17.42 2.64
C GLN A 212 -8.36 -16.69 3.13
N LEU A 213 -8.16 -15.57 3.86
CA LEU A 213 -9.19 -14.58 4.08
C LEU A 213 -9.05 -13.48 3.03
N ILE A 214 -10.19 -13.05 2.50
CA ILE A 214 -10.28 -12.00 1.51
C ILE A 214 -11.24 -10.95 2.07
N GLY A 215 -10.71 -9.80 2.41
CA GLY A 215 -11.44 -8.64 2.86
C GLY A 215 -11.84 -7.83 1.64
N HIS A 216 -13.13 -7.62 1.45
CA HIS A 216 -13.69 -6.81 0.39
C HIS A 216 -14.11 -5.48 0.96
N VAL A 217 -13.73 -4.38 0.32
CA VAL A 217 -14.28 -3.05 0.62
C VAL A 217 -14.81 -2.42 -0.66
N TRP A 218 -16.08 -2.02 -0.63
CA TRP A 218 -16.75 -1.30 -1.70
C TRP A 218 -16.87 0.17 -1.33
N LEU A 219 -16.47 1.01 -2.27
CA LEU A 219 -16.22 2.44 -2.11
C LEU A 219 -17.05 3.20 -3.15
N PRO A 220 -18.36 3.42 -2.91
CA PRO A 220 -19.17 4.22 -3.80
C PRO A 220 -18.82 5.71 -3.68
N ALA A 221 -19.05 6.46 -4.75
CA ALA A 221 -18.91 7.91 -4.80
C ALA A 221 -20.10 8.54 -5.56
N LYS A 222 -20.41 9.80 -5.27
CA LYS A 222 -21.63 10.47 -5.75
C LYS A 222 -21.73 10.56 -7.27
N ASN A 223 -20.61 10.75 -7.95
CA ASN A 223 -20.54 11.00 -9.40
C ASN A 223 -19.49 10.10 -10.09
N GLU A 224 -19.12 8.99 -9.46
CA GLU A 224 -18.10 8.07 -9.97
C GLU A 224 -18.60 6.64 -9.82
N GLU A 225 -18.13 5.76 -10.71
CA GLU A 225 -18.41 4.33 -10.59
C GLU A 225 -17.90 3.80 -9.25
N PRO A 226 -18.68 2.94 -8.56
CA PRO A 226 -18.22 2.29 -7.35
C PRO A 226 -16.86 1.63 -7.58
N GLN A 227 -15.98 1.76 -6.60
CA GLN A 227 -14.67 1.12 -6.63
C GLN A 227 -14.62 -0.03 -5.63
N GLN A 228 -13.81 -1.05 -5.89
CA GLN A 228 -13.60 -2.15 -4.96
C GLN A 228 -12.10 -2.41 -4.74
N LEU A 229 -11.73 -2.52 -3.47
CA LEU A 229 -10.41 -2.99 -3.04
C LEU A 229 -10.53 -4.32 -2.32
N ARG A 230 -9.48 -5.14 -2.43
CA ARG A 230 -9.38 -6.41 -1.72
C ARG A 230 -8.11 -6.44 -0.88
N ILE A 231 -8.21 -6.89 0.36
CA ILE A 231 -7.06 -7.24 1.19
C ILE A 231 -7.07 -8.74 1.43
N GLU A 232 -6.01 -9.39 1.02
CA GLU A 232 -5.82 -10.83 1.13
C GLU A 232 -4.82 -11.16 2.24
N THR A 233 -5.13 -12.17 3.04
CA THR A 233 -4.18 -12.71 4.04
C THR A 233 -4.33 -14.21 4.25
N ALA A 234 -3.24 -14.87 4.58
CA ALA A 234 -3.25 -16.30 4.88
C ALA A 234 -3.82 -16.56 6.29
N VAL A 235 -4.68 -17.57 6.39
CA VAL A 235 -5.28 -18.05 7.63
C VAL A 235 -5.07 -19.56 7.78
N ALA A 236 -4.23 -19.95 8.74
CA ALA A 236 -4.06 -21.35 9.11
C ALA A 236 -5.14 -21.84 10.10
N ALA A 237 -5.83 -20.91 10.76
CA ALA A 237 -6.87 -21.22 11.74
C ALA A 237 -8.07 -21.90 11.08
N LYS A 238 -8.73 -22.81 11.83
CA LYS A 238 -9.95 -23.51 11.37
C LYS A 238 -11.12 -22.51 11.24
N PRO A 239 -12.05 -22.74 10.31
CA PRO A 239 -13.29 -21.97 10.23
C PRO A 239 -14.06 -21.95 11.55
N GLY A 240 -14.60 -20.79 11.93
CA GLY A 240 -15.34 -20.55 13.17
C GLY A 240 -14.49 -20.52 14.44
N SER A 241 -13.17 -20.69 14.35
CA SER A 241 -12.29 -20.69 15.52
C SER A 241 -12.00 -19.26 16.03
N PRO A 242 -11.65 -19.08 17.32
CA PRO A 242 -11.21 -17.78 17.83
C PRO A 242 -10.03 -17.18 17.04
N GLY A 243 -9.14 -18.03 16.52
CA GLY A 243 -8.04 -17.60 15.68
C GLY A 243 -8.50 -17.01 14.35
N GLU A 244 -9.54 -17.56 13.72
CA GLU A 244 -10.15 -16.96 12.52
C GLU A 244 -10.83 -15.63 12.86
N ALA A 245 -11.63 -15.59 13.93
CA ALA A 245 -12.31 -14.38 14.36
C ALA A 245 -11.33 -13.21 14.63
N GLN A 246 -10.18 -13.51 15.24
CA GLN A 246 -9.12 -12.53 15.41
C GLN A 246 -8.58 -12.01 14.08
N ARG A 247 -8.31 -12.89 13.11
CA ARG A 247 -7.80 -12.48 11.79
C ARG A 247 -8.83 -11.69 10.99
N VAL A 248 -10.11 -12.05 11.09
CA VAL A 248 -11.23 -11.30 10.51
C VAL A 248 -11.29 -9.90 11.10
N SER A 249 -11.17 -9.75 12.42
CA SER A 249 -11.15 -8.43 13.07
C SER A 249 -9.91 -7.59 12.70
N GLU A 250 -8.76 -8.23 12.50
CA GLU A 250 -7.56 -7.55 11.99
C GLU A 250 -7.76 -7.02 10.56
N LEU A 251 -8.35 -7.84 9.70
CA LEU A 251 -8.65 -7.46 8.33
C LEU A 251 -9.70 -6.34 8.26
N ASP A 252 -10.77 -6.47 9.05
CA ASP A 252 -11.85 -5.48 9.13
C ASP A 252 -11.34 -4.10 9.56
N ARG A 253 -10.38 -4.04 10.49
CA ARG A 253 -9.72 -2.77 10.87
C ARG A 253 -8.96 -2.13 9.70
N GLU A 254 -8.29 -2.91 8.86
CA GLU A 254 -7.60 -2.38 7.67
C GLU A 254 -8.61 -1.91 6.61
N LEU A 255 -9.71 -2.65 6.41
CA LEU A 255 -10.80 -2.24 5.51
C LEU A 255 -11.46 -0.93 5.99
N ALA A 256 -11.73 -0.82 7.29
CA ALA A 256 -12.29 0.39 7.90
C ALA A 256 -11.35 1.60 7.73
N ALA A 257 -10.04 1.39 7.83
CA ALA A 257 -9.05 2.44 7.61
C ALA A 257 -9.02 2.93 6.15
N LEU A 258 -9.13 2.02 5.18
CA LEU A 258 -9.28 2.37 3.76
C LEU A 258 -10.58 3.14 3.51
N ALA A 259 -11.70 2.65 4.06
CA ALA A 259 -12.99 3.31 3.97
C ALA A 259 -12.94 4.73 4.52
N ALA A 260 -12.37 4.94 5.71
CA ALA A 260 -12.25 6.26 6.31
C ALA A 260 -11.44 7.25 5.45
N LEU A 261 -10.34 6.78 4.84
CA LEU A 261 -9.54 7.60 3.92
C LEU A 261 -10.31 7.93 2.63
N TRP A 262 -11.10 6.99 2.10
CA TRP A 262 -11.95 7.21 0.94
C TRP A 262 -13.00 8.28 1.22
N VAL A 263 -13.71 8.14 2.33
CA VAL A 263 -14.72 9.10 2.78
C VAL A 263 -14.12 10.50 2.93
N ALA A 264 -12.93 10.62 3.52
CA ALA A 264 -12.25 11.90 3.70
C ALA A 264 -11.85 12.62 2.39
N ASP A 265 -11.72 11.87 1.29
CA ASP A 265 -11.42 12.41 -0.04
C ASP A 265 -12.67 12.84 -0.81
N HIS A 266 -13.81 12.17 -0.59
CA HIS A 266 -15.01 12.29 -1.41
C HIS A 266 -16.21 12.97 -0.73
N GLU A 267 -16.10 13.32 0.56
CA GLU A 267 -17.14 14.04 1.32
C GLU A 267 -16.74 15.47 1.73
N ARG A 268 -15.81 16.08 1.00
CA ARG A 268 -15.48 17.50 1.19
C ARG A 268 -16.44 18.42 0.44
#